data_AF-A0A0J7ZGG2-F1
#
_entry.id   AF-A0A0J7ZGG2-F1
#
_cell.length_a   1.000
_cell.length_b   1.000
_cell.length_c   1.000
_cell.angle_alpha   90.00
_cell.angle_beta   90.00
_cell.angle_gamma   90.00
#
_symmetry.space_group_name_H-M   'P 1'
#
loop_
_entity.id
_entity.type
_entity.pdbx_description
1 polymer ?
#
loop_
_entity_poly.entity_id
_entity_poly.type
_entity_poly.pdbx_seq_one_letter_code
_entity_poly.pdbx_strand_id
1 'polypeptide(L)'
;MWGPYAAAITRWERATRPAPKPTDDAGRLSPSFVEWMQGLPPGWVTATPGLGHPAQLAALGNGVVPQQAARALHLLAPPRTPCSHRAPR
;
A
#
# COMPACT_ATOMS: atom_id res chain seq x y z
N MET A 1 -3.79 -12.06 19.15
CA MET A 1 -2.69 -12.93 18.67
C MET A 1 -2.95 -13.24 17.20
N TRP A 2 -1.94 -13.13 16.33
CA TRP A 2 -2.11 -13.19 14.85
C TRP A 2 -2.47 -14.58 14.28
N GLY A 3 -2.54 -15.61 15.12
CA GLY A 3 -2.92 -16.97 14.72
C GLY A 3 -2.04 -17.50 13.57
N PRO A 4 -2.62 -18.11 12.52
CA PRO A 4 -1.87 -18.69 11.41
C PRO A 4 -1.09 -17.64 10.59
N TYR A 5 -1.42 -16.36 10.72
CA TYR A 5 -0.78 -15.28 9.97
C TYR A 5 0.48 -14.73 10.63
N ALA A 6 0.86 -15.21 11.82
CA ALA A 6 1.97 -14.67 12.59
C ALA A 6 3.29 -14.56 11.79
N ALA A 7 3.65 -15.61 11.05
CA ALA A 7 4.87 -15.62 10.24
C ALA A 7 4.84 -14.55 9.12
N ALA A 8 3.68 -14.38 8.47
CA ALA A 8 3.49 -13.38 7.43
C ALA A 8 3.57 -11.95 8.01
N ILE A 9 2.93 -11.73 9.16
CA ILE A 9 2.98 -10.46 9.89
C ILE A 9 4.42 -10.11 10.25
N THR A 10 5.15 -11.01 10.92
CA THR A 10 6.55 -10.76 11.32
C THR A 10 7.45 -10.46 10.13
N ARG A 11 7.30 -11.18 9.02
CA ARG A 11 8.06 -10.88 7.79
C ARG A 11 7.73 -9.50 7.26
N TRP A 12 6.46 -9.12 7.24
CA TRP A 12 6.03 -7.83 6.73
C TRP A 12 6.44 -6.67 7.65
N GLU A 13 6.39 -6.86 8.96
CA GLU A 13 6.88 -5.89 9.94
C GLU A 13 8.36 -5.57 9.74
N ARG A 14 9.19 -6.58 9.45
CA ARG A 14 10.61 -6.40 9.11
C ARG A 14 10.83 -5.62 7.82
N ALA A 15 9.92 -5.75 6.86
CA ALA A 15 10.03 -5.08 5.57
C ALA A 15 9.43 -3.65 5.58
N THR A 16 8.60 -3.33 6.57
CA THR A 16 7.86 -2.07 6.63
C THR A 16 8.02 -1.38 7.98
N ARG A 17 7.10 -1.64 8.92
CA ARG A 17 7.01 -1.10 10.28
C ARG A 17 6.18 -2.05 11.14
N PRO A 18 6.13 -1.91 12.48
CA PRO A 18 5.26 -2.71 13.34
C PRO A 18 3.79 -2.68 12.88
N ALA A 19 3.10 -3.82 13.00
CA ALA A 19 1.73 -3.96 12.54
C ALA A 19 0.78 -3.13 13.42
N PRO A 20 -0.07 -2.27 12.83
CA PRO A 20 -1.19 -1.66 13.55
C PRO A 20 -2.18 -2.73 14.02
N LYS A 21 -3.06 -2.38 14.98
CA LYS A 21 -4.18 -3.25 15.35
C LYS A 21 -5.05 -3.54 14.12
N PRO A 22 -5.44 -4.81 13.87
CA PRO A 22 -6.19 -5.19 12.68
C PRO A 22 -7.62 -4.67 12.70
N THR A 23 -8.17 -4.43 13.88
CA THR A 23 -9.50 -3.86 14.08
C THR A 23 -9.45 -2.60 14.96
N ASP A 24 -10.44 -1.73 14.79
CA ASP A 24 -10.72 -0.63 15.72
C ASP A 24 -11.40 -1.15 17.01
N ASP A 25 -11.68 -0.24 17.95
CA ASP A 25 -12.28 -0.58 19.24
C ASP A 25 -13.73 -1.09 19.12
N ALA A 26 -14.38 -0.86 17.97
CA ALA A 26 -15.70 -1.39 17.65
C ALA A 26 -15.63 -2.76 16.91
N GLY A 27 -14.43 -3.33 16.77
CA GLY A 27 -14.22 -4.61 16.09
C GLY A 27 -14.29 -4.54 14.56
N ARG A 28 -14.29 -3.34 13.96
CA ARG A 28 -14.30 -3.15 12.50
C ARG A 28 -12.88 -3.16 11.96
N LEU A 29 -12.71 -3.53 10.68
CA LEU A 29 -11.42 -3.49 10.00
C LEU A 29 -10.77 -2.10 10.11
N SER A 30 -9.51 -2.06 10.54
CA SER A 30 -8.73 -0.84 10.70
C SER A 30 -8.17 -0.36 9.36
N PRO A 31 -8.49 0.86 8.89
CA PRO A 31 -7.90 1.42 7.67
C PRO A 31 -6.39 1.52 7.75
N SER A 32 -5.84 1.86 8.93
CA SER A 32 -4.40 1.95 9.15
C SER A 32 -3.70 0.59 9.02
N PHE A 33 -4.38 -0.50 9.39
CA PHE A 33 -3.87 -1.85 9.15
C PHE A 33 -3.89 -2.20 7.67
N VAL A 34 -4.95 -1.87 6.93
CA VAL A 34 -5.00 -2.13 5.47
C VAL A 34 -3.96 -1.30 4.72
N GLU A 35 -3.78 -0.04 5.07
CA GLU A 35 -2.71 0.83 4.53
C GLU A 35 -1.32 0.25 4.80
N TRP A 36 -1.11 -0.28 6.00
CA TRP A 36 0.11 -1.01 6.36
C TRP A 36 0.29 -2.30 5.55
N MET A 37 -0.77 -3.10 5.34
CA MET A 37 -0.71 -4.31 4.53
C MET A 37 -0.27 -4.02 3.09
N GLN A 38 -0.65 -2.87 2.55
CA GLN A 38 -0.21 -2.41 1.23
C GLN A 38 1.22 -1.88 1.22
N GLY A 39 1.85 -1.70 2.39
CA GLY A 39 3.20 -1.16 2.51
C GLY A 39 3.28 0.33 2.21
N LEU A 40 2.15 1.04 2.30
CA LEU A 40 2.10 2.48 2.13
C LEU A 40 2.72 3.19 3.35
N PRO A 41 3.27 4.40 3.19
CA PRO A 41 3.66 5.24 4.32
C PRO A 41 2.49 5.45 5.29
N PRO A 42 2.76 5.56 6.61
CA PRO A 42 1.70 5.82 7.58
C PRO A 42 1.00 7.15 7.27
N GLY A 43 -0.33 7.14 7.25
CA GLY A 43 -1.14 8.32 6.95
C GLY A 43 -1.41 8.56 5.46
N TRP A 44 -0.90 7.73 4.55
CA TRP A 44 -1.03 7.94 3.10
C TRP A 44 -2.49 8.14 2.64
N VAL A 45 -3.41 7.30 3.11
CA VAL A 45 -4.87 7.49 2.97
C VAL A 45 -5.45 7.97 4.28
N THR A 46 -5.02 7.39 5.39
CA THR A 46 -5.67 7.54 6.70
C THR A 46 -5.53 8.92 7.34
N ALA A 47 -4.56 9.74 6.90
CA ALA A 47 -4.42 11.13 7.34
C ALA A 47 -5.08 12.15 6.39
N THR A 48 -5.87 11.71 5.42
CA THR A 48 -6.57 12.61 4.48
C THR A 48 -7.68 13.38 5.21
N PRO A 49 -7.63 14.73 5.27
CA PRO A 49 -8.65 15.53 5.95
C PRO A 49 -10.04 15.30 5.37
N GLY A 50 -11.04 15.11 6.24
CA GLY A 50 -12.44 14.91 5.84
C GLY A 50 -12.78 13.53 5.27
N LEU A 51 -11.81 12.62 5.14
CA LEU A 51 -12.07 11.28 4.61
C LEU A 51 -12.55 10.33 5.72
N GLY A 52 -13.83 9.97 5.68
CA GLY A 52 -14.45 9.05 6.64
C GLY A 52 -13.99 7.59 6.48
N HIS A 53 -14.17 6.78 7.52
CA HIS A 53 -13.72 5.38 7.58
C HIS A 53 -14.15 4.50 6.37
N PRO A 54 -15.43 4.52 5.91
CA PRO A 54 -15.82 3.74 4.73
C PRO A 54 -15.09 4.18 3.45
N ALA A 55 -14.88 5.49 3.29
CA ALA A 55 -14.20 6.04 2.12
C ALA A 55 -12.70 5.72 2.14
N GLN A 56 -12.06 5.71 3.32
CA GLN A 56 -10.68 5.24 3.47
C GLN A 56 -10.53 3.77 3.05
N LEU A 57 -11.41 2.88 3.54
CA LEU A 57 -11.40 1.47 3.16
C LEU A 57 -11.70 1.26 1.68
N ALA A 58 -12.62 2.04 1.10
CA ALA A 58 -12.89 1.99 -0.35
C ALA A 58 -11.66 2.43 -1.16
N ALA A 59 -10.99 3.51 -0.78
CA ALA A 59 -9.78 3.97 -1.45
C ALA A 59 -8.64 2.95 -1.35
N LEU A 60 -8.41 2.38 -0.17
CA LEU A 60 -7.42 1.32 0.04
C LEU A 60 -7.80 0.05 -0.72
N GLY A 61 -9.06 -0.38 -0.70
CA GLY A 61 -9.53 -1.57 -1.40
C GLY A 61 -9.40 -1.49 -2.93
N ASN A 62 -9.48 -0.28 -3.50
CA ASN A 62 -9.23 -0.02 -4.92
C ASN A 62 -7.76 0.30 -5.23
N GLY A 63 -6.91 0.37 -4.21
CA GLY A 63 -5.48 0.63 -4.34
C GLY A 63 -4.69 -0.60 -4.77
N VAL A 64 -3.36 -0.47 -4.73
CA VAL A 64 -2.41 -1.55 -5.09
C VAL A 64 -1.31 -1.66 -4.04
N VAL A 65 -0.60 -2.78 -4.02
CA VAL A 65 0.66 -2.92 -3.28
C VAL A 65 1.78 -2.27 -4.12
N PRO A 66 2.35 -1.10 -3.74
CA PRO A 66 3.26 -0.34 -4.59
C PRO A 66 4.50 -1.12 -5.01
N GLN A 67 5.03 -1.99 -4.13
CA GLN A 67 6.20 -2.83 -4.43
C GLN A 67 5.90 -3.83 -5.56
N GLN A 68 4.69 -4.40 -5.58
CA GLN A 68 4.25 -5.30 -6.64
C GLN A 68 3.98 -4.55 -7.94
N ALA A 69 3.32 -3.38 -7.85
CA ALA A 69 3.07 -2.51 -9.01
C ALA A 69 4.38 -2.04 -9.65
N ALA A 70 5.36 -1.59 -8.86
CA ALA A 70 6.68 -1.21 -9.35
C ALA A 70 7.41 -2.38 -10.02
N ARG A 71 7.32 -3.60 -9.46
CA ARG A 71 7.90 -4.79 -10.11
C ARG A 71 7.22 -5.12 -11.43
N ALA A 72 5.89 -5.04 -11.49
CA ALA A 72 5.14 -5.25 -12.73
C ALA A 72 5.54 -4.24 -13.81
N LEU A 73 5.68 -2.96 -13.46
CA LEU A 73 6.18 -1.93 -14.38
C LEU A 73 7.58 -2.24 -14.89
N HIS A 74 8.52 -2.69 -14.05
CA HIS A 74 9.84 -3.09 -14.53
C HIS A 74 9.82 -4.28 -15.49
N LEU A 75 8.86 -5.20 -15.35
CA LEU A 75 8.73 -6.38 -16.21
C LEU A 75 8.00 -6.09 -17.51
N LEU A 76 7.03 -5.19 -17.49
CA LEU A 76 6.06 -4.98 -18.57
C LEU A 76 6.25 -3.65 -19.30
N ALA A 77 7.01 -2.70 -18.74
CA ALA A 77 7.23 -1.42 -19.40
C ALA A 77 8.03 -1.66 -20.70
N PRO A 78 7.53 -1.19 -21.85
CA PRO A 78 8.28 -1.28 -23.09
C PRO A 78 9.57 -0.45 -22.97
N PRO A 79 10.59 -0.76 -23.79
CA PRO A 79 11.78 0.07 -23.88
C PRO A 79 11.37 1.53 -24.10
N ARG A 80 12.01 2.46 -23.40
CA ARG A 80 11.85 3.89 -23.69
C ARG A 80 12.46 4.14 -25.07
N THR A 81 11.66 4.07 -26.12
CA THR A 81 12.09 4.50 -27.44
C THR A 81 12.32 6.00 -27.37
N PRO A 82 13.55 6.51 -27.54
CA PRO A 82 13.76 7.94 -27.59
C PRO A 82 12.94 8.51 -28.76
N CYS A 83 12.07 9.45 -28.47
CA CYS A 83 11.39 10.25 -29.48
C CYS A 83 12.45 10.90 -30.38
N SER A 84 12.41 10.57 -31.68
CA SER A 84 13.34 11.10 -32.69
C SER A 84 13.36 12.63 -32.80
N HIS A 85 12.36 13.29 -32.21
CA HIS A 85 12.18 14.74 -32.19
C HIS A 85 13.06 15.45 -31.13
N ARG A 86 13.76 14.71 -30.27
CA ARG A 86 14.70 15.28 -29.30
C ARG A 86 16.14 15.18 -29.82
N ALA A 87 16.42 15.82 -30.97
CA ALA A 87 17.79 16.08 -31.38
C ALA A 87 18.41 17.11 -30.41
N PRO A 88 19.64 16.90 -29.91
CA PRO A 88 20.36 17.94 -29.18
C PRO A 88 20.55 19.16 -30.11
N ARG A 89 20.29 20.35 -29.57
CA ARG A 89 20.63 21.62 -30.22
C ARG A 89 22.14 21.79 -30.30
#